data_AF-A0A830DCZ2-F1
#
_entry.id   AF-A0A830DCZ2-F1
#
_cell.length_a   1.000
_cell.length_b   1.000
_cell.length_c   1.000
_cell.angle_alpha   90.00
_cell.angle_beta   90.00
_cell.angle_gamma   90.00
#
_symmetry.space_group_name_H-M   'P 1'
#
loop_
_entity.id
_entity.type
_entity.pdbx_description
1 polymer ?
#
loop_
_entity_poly.entity_id
_entity_poly.type
_entity_poly.pdbx_seq_one_letter_code
_entity_poly.pdbx_strand_id
1 'polypeptide(L)'
;MTVDECQNMIQRSFRTPMVRFLREHLEKSGCGIRSNFIKAVHCKGAIAGGYVKGQGIMVCSNRLQIQDEVTQVVIHELIHAYDECRAAN
;
A
#
# COMPACT_ATOMS: atom_id res chain seq x y z
N MET A 1 10.51 12.66 1.49
CA MET A 1 11.56 11.69 1.90
C MET A 1 12.14 11.00 0.66
N THR A 2 13.29 10.32 0.78
CA THR A 2 13.83 9.50 -0.33
C THR A 2 12.92 8.29 -0.60
N VAL A 3 13.08 7.66 -1.77
CA VAL A 3 12.33 6.44 -2.11
C VAL A 3 12.64 5.32 -1.12
N ASP A 4 13.91 5.14 -0.75
CA ASP A 4 14.34 4.10 0.19
C ASP A 4 13.82 4.33 1.61
N GLU A 5 13.82 5.58 2.08
CA GLU A 5 13.21 5.95 3.36
C GLU A 5 11.71 5.61 3.38
N CYS A 6 10.99 5.96 2.31
CA CYS A 6 9.58 5.65 2.17
C CYS A 6 9.36 4.13 2.12
N GLN A 7 10.20 3.39 1.40
CA GLN A 7 10.11 1.93 1.34
C GLN A 7 10.30 1.31 2.72
N ASN A 8 11.23 1.83 3.53
CA ASN A 8 11.40 1.41 4.91
C ASN A 8 10.16 1.71 5.79
N MET A 9 9.52 2.88 5.59
CA MET A 9 8.28 3.21 6.29
C MET A 9 7.10 2.31 5.86
N ILE A 10 7.02 1.93 4.59
CA ILE A 10 6.06 0.92 4.11
C ILE A 10 6.30 -0.42 4.82
N GLN A 11 7.55 -0.88 4.91
CA GLN A 11 7.84 -2.14 5.61
C GLN A 11 7.48 -2.07 7.10
N ARG A 12 7.65 -0.92 7.75
CA ARG A 12 7.22 -0.71 9.14
C ARG A 12 5.71 -0.73 9.30
N SER A 13 4.95 -0.20 8.33
CA SER A 13 3.48 -0.18 8.38
C SER A 13 2.88 -1.58 8.37
N PHE A 14 3.61 -2.59 7.89
CA PHE A 14 3.18 -4.00 7.93
C PHE A 14 3.01 -4.55 9.35
N ARG A 15 3.52 -3.86 10.38
CA ARG A 15 3.31 -4.22 11.78
C ARG A 15 2.00 -3.66 12.34
N THR A 16 1.40 -2.68 11.67
CA THR A 16 0.14 -2.07 12.08
C THR A 16 -1.00 -3.09 11.97
N PRO A 17 -1.83 -3.28 13.01
CA PRO A 17 -2.89 -4.30 13.02
C PRO A 17 -3.81 -4.28 11.80
N MET A 18 -4.21 -3.08 11.34
CA MET A 18 -5.09 -2.94 10.17
C MET A 18 -4.42 -3.39 8.87
N VAL A 19 -3.14 -3.06 8.68
CA VAL A 19 -2.38 -3.48 7.49
C VAL A 19 -2.23 -5.00 7.48
N ARG A 20 -1.92 -5.61 8.62
CA ARG A 20 -1.87 -7.07 8.76
C ARG A 20 -3.21 -7.71 8.41
N PHE A 21 -4.29 -7.22 9.01
CA PHE A 21 -5.64 -7.70 8.79
C PHE A 21 -6.00 -7.71 7.30
N LEU A 22 -5.80 -6.58 6.60
CA LEU A 22 -6.13 -6.47 5.17
C LEU A 22 -5.30 -7.42 4.30
N ARG A 23 -3.99 -7.52 4.57
CA ARG A 23 -3.10 -8.41 3.83
C ARG A 23 -3.48 -9.88 3.99
N GLU A 24 -3.76 -10.31 5.21
CA GLU A 24 -4.18 -11.68 5.50
C GLU A 24 -5.53 -12.01 4.84
N HIS A 25 -6.48 -11.07 4.82
CA HIS A 25 -7.78 -11.29 4.18
C HIS A 25 -7.71 -11.28 2.66
N LEU A 26 -6.87 -10.42 2.06
CA LEU A 26 -6.57 -10.46 0.62
C LEU A 26 -6.03 -11.82 0.19
N GLU A 27 -5.06 -12.37 0.94
CA GLU A 27 -4.53 -13.72 0.69
C GLU A 27 -5.60 -14.81 0.82
N LYS A 28 -6.43 -14.76 1.88
CA LYS A 28 -7.55 -15.70 2.09
C LYS A 28 -8.61 -15.62 1.00
N SER A 29 -8.86 -14.43 0.45
CA SER A 29 -9.76 -14.21 -0.66
C SER A 29 -9.16 -14.60 -2.01
N GLY A 30 -7.97 -15.19 -2.08
CA GLY A 30 -7.33 -15.62 -3.33
C GLY A 30 -6.63 -14.50 -4.10
N CYS A 31 -6.57 -13.29 -3.55
CA CYS A 31 -5.85 -12.16 -4.13
C CYS A 31 -4.48 -12.04 -3.48
N GLY A 32 -3.60 -12.98 -3.82
CA GLY A 32 -2.24 -13.05 -3.29
C GLY A 32 -1.46 -11.77 -3.54
N ILE A 33 -0.91 -11.20 -2.46
CA ILE A 33 -0.03 -10.04 -2.49
C ILE A 33 1.37 -10.53 -2.86
N ARG A 34 1.83 -10.23 -4.08
CA ARG A 34 3.17 -10.60 -4.54
C ARG A 34 4.26 -9.80 -3.81
N SER A 35 5.51 -10.29 -3.90
CA SER A 35 6.67 -9.45 -3.60
C SER A 35 6.60 -8.17 -4.44
N ASN A 36 6.87 -7.02 -3.81
CA ASN A 36 6.76 -5.68 -4.41
C ASN A 36 5.34 -5.20 -4.78
N PHE A 37 4.28 -5.81 -4.23
CA PHE A 37 2.91 -5.30 -4.41
C PHE A 37 2.73 -3.88 -3.86
N ILE A 38 3.52 -3.46 -2.87
CA ILE A 38 3.50 -2.10 -2.32
C ILE A 38 4.89 -1.50 -2.47
N LYS A 39 5.01 -0.45 -3.28
CA LYS A 39 6.30 0.17 -3.62
C LYS A 39 6.30 1.68 -3.42
N ALA A 40 7.42 2.19 -2.92
CA ALA A 40 7.69 3.62 -2.93
C ALA A 40 8.11 4.09 -4.33
N VAL A 41 7.61 5.24 -4.76
CA VAL A 41 7.96 5.86 -6.04
C VAL A 41 8.05 7.38 -5.91
N HIS A 42 8.76 8.02 -6.83
CA HIS A 42 8.68 9.46 -6.99
C HIS A 42 7.55 9.83 -7.95
N CYS A 43 6.54 10.54 -7.47
CA CYS A 43 5.35 10.90 -8.23
C CYS A 43 5.46 12.30 -8.83
N LYS A 44 4.97 12.47 -10.06
CA LYS A 44 4.87 13.81 -10.69
C LYS A 44 3.62 14.57 -10.21
N GLY A 45 2.51 13.87 -9.98
CA GLY A 45 1.25 14.44 -9.53
C GLY A 45 1.20 14.77 -8.03
N ALA A 46 0.14 15.45 -7.61
CA ALA A 46 -0.17 15.78 -6.21
C ALA A 46 -1.03 14.68 -5.56
N ILE A 47 -0.58 13.43 -5.63
CA ILE A 47 -1.24 12.26 -5.02
C ILE A 47 -0.31 11.62 -3.98
N ALA A 48 -0.86 11.09 -2.90
CA ALA A 48 -0.08 10.44 -1.84
C ALA A 48 0.25 8.97 -2.16
N GLY A 49 -0.60 8.31 -2.93
CA GLY A 49 -0.46 6.94 -3.39
C GLY A 49 -1.58 6.55 -4.35
N GLY A 50 -1.66 5.26 -4.68
CA GLY A 50 -2.73 4.71 -5.49
C GLY A 50 -2.62 3.20 -5.68
N TYR A 51 -3.76 2.51 -5.69
CA TYR A 51 -3.93 1.13 -6.12
C TYR A 51 -4.29 1.07 -7.61
N VAL A 52 -3.64 0.15 -8.33
CA VAL A 52 -3.97 -0.19 -9.72
C VAL A 52 -4.09 -1.70 -9.85
N LYS A 53 -5.24 -2.15 -10.36
CA LYS A 53 -5.53 -3.57 -10.63
C LYS A 53 -4.40 -4.24 -11.42
N GLY A 54 -3.91 -5.36 -10.90
CA GLY A 54 -2.83 -6.14 -11.50
C GLY A 54 -1.42 -5.54 -11.38
N GLN A 55 -1.28 -4.30 -10.90
CA GLN A 55 0.03 -3.65 -10.69
C GLN A 55 0.37 -3.47 -9.22
N GLY A 56 -0.63 -3.33 -8.35
CA GLY A 56 -0.47 -3.13 -6.91
C GLY A 56 -0.54 -1.67 -6.48
N ILE A 57 0.06 -1.37 -5.34
CA ILE A 57 0.01 -0.10 -4.63
C ILE A 57 1.31 0.68 -4.83
N MET A 58 1.17 1.95 -5.16
CA MET A 58 2.26 2.92 -5.20
C MET A 58 2.10 3.93 -4.07
N VAL A 59 3.21 4.27 -3.41
CA VAL A 59 3.26 5.31 -2.37
C VAL A 59 4.25 6.38 -2.80
N CYS A 60 3.81 7.64 -2.83
CA CYS A 60 4.57 8.76 -3.38
C CYS A 60 5.53 9.36 -2.34
N SER A 61 6.80 8.95 -2.36
CA SER A 61 7.81 9.33 -1.35
C SER A 61 8.06 10.84 -1.25
N ASN A 62 7.81 11.57 -2.34
CA ASN A 62 7.96 13.01 -2.43
C ASN A 62 6.72 13.79 -1.97
N ARG A 63 5.66 13.11 -1.52
CA ARG A 63 4.41 13.72 -1.03
C ARG A 63 4.12 13.46 0.44
N LEU A 64 4.94 12.62 1.07
CA LEU A 64 4.82 12.22 2.46
C LEU A 64 6.09 12.56 3.22
N GLN A 65 5.97 12.78 4.52
CA GLN A 65 7.07 13.14 5.40
C GLN A 65 7.18 12.25 6.64
N ILE A 66 6.07 11.72 7.16
CA ILE A 66 6.06 10.96 8.42
C ILE A 66 5.47 9.54 8.28
N GLN A 67 5.82 8.67 9.24
CA GLN A 67 5.41 7.27 9.26
C GLN A 67 3.89 7.08 9.25
N ASP A 68 3.16 7.94 9.96
CA ASP A 68 1.71 7.84 10.05
C ASP A 68 1.04 8.11 8.70
N GLU A 69 1.50 9.10 7.94
CA GLU A 69 0.99 9.37 6.60
C GLU A 69 1.22 8.18 5.66
N VAL A 70 2.43 7.60 5.65
CA VAL A 70 2.74 6.40 4.87
C VAL A 70 1.83 5.24 5.27
N THR A 71 1.59 5.06 6.56
CA THR A 71 0.74 4.00 7.09
C THR A 71 -0.71 4.18 6.66
N GLN A 72 -1.24 5.40 6.73
CA GLN A 72 -2.61 5.70 6.29
C GLN A 72 -2.80 5.48 4.79
N VAL A 73 -1.83 5.90 3.95
CA VAL A 73 -1.88 5.63 2.51
C VAL A 73 -1.88 4.12 2.25
N VAL A 74 -0.99 3.36 2.90
CA VAL A 74 -0.95 1.90 2.73
C VAL A 74 -2.28 1.24 3.12
N ILE A 75 -2.89 1.66 4.24
CA ILE A 75 -4.21 1.16 4.66
C ILE A 75 -5.27 1.51 3.61
N HIS A 76 -5.33 2.76 3.17
CA HIS A 76 -6.32 3.24 2.21
C HIS A 76 -6.27 2.45 0.90
N GLU A 77 -5.07 2.28 0.34
CA GLU A 77 -4.91 1.55 -0.92
C GLU A 77 -5.11 0.03 -0.77
N LEU A 78 -4.84 -0.54 0.41
CA LEU A 78 -5.18 -1.93 0.70
C LEU A 78 -6.70 -2.16 0.81
N ILE A 79 -7.46 -1.17 1.27
CA ILE A 79 -8.93 -1.24 1.27
C ILE A 79 -9.44 -1.29 -0.17
N HIS A 80 -8.93 -0.45 -1.07
CA HIS A 80 -9.29 -0.50 -2.50
C HIS A 80 -8.96 -1.87 -3.12
N ALA A 81 -7.79 -2.41 -2.83
CA ALA A 81 -7.40 -3.74 -3.29
C ALA A 81 -8.35 -4.83 -2.73
N TYR A 82 -8.70 -4.73 -1.45
CA TYR A 82 -9.60 -5.69 -0.79
C TYR A 82 -11.02 -5.64 -1.33
N ASP A 83 -11.58 -4.45 -1.52
CA ASP A 83 -12.92 -4.26 -2.05
C ASP A 83 -13.03 -4.78 -3.49
N GLU A 84 -12.02 -4.52 -4.33
CA GLU A 84 -11.97 -5.07 -5.68
C GLU A 84 -11.86 -6.59 -5.68
N CYS A 85 -10.98 -7.15 -4.84
CA CYS A 85 -10.81 -8.59 -4.70
C CYS A 85 -12.11 -9.29 -4.30
N ARG A 86 -12.79 -8.75 -3.29
CA ARG A 86 -14.04 -9.29 -2.77
C ARG A 86 -15.20 -9.14 -3.75
N ALA A 87 -15.21 -8.11 -4.59
CA ALA A 87 -16.23 -7.97 -5.63
C ALA A 87 -16.03 -8.93 -6.82
N ALA A 88 -14.80 -9.44 -6.99
CA ALA A 88 -14.44 -10.32 -8.11
C ALA A 88 -14.57 -11.82 -7.80
N ASN A 89 -14.71 -12.21 -6.52
CA ASN A 89 -14.78 -13.60 -6.03
C ASN A 89 -16.10 -13.86 -5.31
#